data_AF-A0A956VTS3-F1
#
_entry.id   AF-A0A956VTS3-F1
#
_cell.length_a   1.000
_cell.length_b   1.000
_cell.length_c   1.000
_cell.angle_alpha   90.00
_cell.angle_beta   90.00
_cell.angle_gamma   90.00
#
_symmetry.space_group_name_H-M   'P 1'
#
loop_
_entity.id
_entity.type
_entity.pdbx_description
1 polymer ?
#
loop_
_entity_poly.entity_id
_entity_poly.type
_entity_poly.pdbx_seq_one_letter_code
_entity_poly.pdbx_strand_id
1 'polypeptide(L)'
;ADREIRMSRTFSAPREVVWEAFTVEEHLVQWWGPPEFPVGYSEHDFREGGSWYFELHGPDGMKSCNLCRFDVIEPPSRLVVQNQFVDEQRQSLAPAVGSR
;
A
#
# COMPACT_ATOMS: atom_id res chain seq x y z
N ALA A 1 14.30 12.07 14.53
CA ALA A 1 14.18 10.71 14.00
C ALA A 1 13.29 9.80 14.87
N ASP A 2 12.49 10.34 15.82
CA ASP A 2 11.71 9.54 16.79
C ASP A 2 10.33 9.04 16.30
N ARG A 3 10.12 8.89 14.99
CA ARG A 3 8.82 8.45 14.42
C ARG A 3 9.00 7.38 13.35
N GLU A 4 9.84 6.40 13.65
CA GLU A 4 10.06 5.22 12.80
C GLU A 4 9.43 3.98 13.44
N ILE A 5 8.75 3.17 12.62
CA ILE A 5 8.28 1.84 13.01
C ILE A 5 9.07 0.84 12.17
N ARG A 6 9.78 -0.08 12.84
CA ARG A 6 10.54 -1.15 12.20
C ARG A 6 9.95 -2.51 12.57
N MET A 7 9.61 -3.29 11.55
CA MET A 7 9.09 -4.65 11.70
C MET A 7 10.02 -5.64 11.00
N SER A 8 10.13 -6.86 11.54
CA SER A 8 10.85 -7.95 10.90
C SER A 8 10.11 -9.26 11.15
N ARG A 9 9.96 -10.06 10.10
CA ARG A 9 9.28 -11.35 10.14
C ARG A 9 10.00 -12.35 9.24
N THR A 10 10.06 -13.60 9.68
CA THR A 10 10.64 -14.71 8.90
C THR A 10 9.52 -15.59 8.37
N PHE A 11 9.57 -15.91 7.07
CA PHE A 11 8.61 -16.78 6.41
C PHE A 11 9.31 -18.05 5.93
N SER A 12 8.67 -19.20 6.08
CA SER A 12 9.13 -20.48 5.53
C SER A 12 8.68 -20.61 4.06
N ALA A 13 9.08 -19.66 3.22
CA ALA A 13 8.74 -19.60 1.80
C ALA A 13 9.94 -19.06 0.99
N PRO A 14 10.04 -19.40 -0.31
CA PRO A 14 11.00 -18.77 -1.21
C PRO A 14 10.82 -17.24 -1.27
N ARG A 15 11.91 -16.52 -1.51
CA ARG A 15 11.90 -15.04 -1.55
C ARG A 15 10.99 -14.51 -2.66
N GLU A 16 10.96 -15.21 -3.78
CA GLU A 16 10.20 -14.87 -4.98
C GLU A 16 8.69 -14.91 -4.68
N VAL A 17 8.22 -15.91 -3.93
CA VAL A 17 6.82 -16.02 -3.51
C VAL A 17 6.45 -14.89 -2.55
N VAL A 18 7.34 -14.55 -1.60
CA VAL A 18 7.11 -13.40 -0.71
C VAL A 18 7.09 -12.11 -1.52
N TRP A 19 7.97 -11.95 -2.50
CA TRP A 19 7.98 -10.78 -3.38
C TRP A 19 6.65 -10.65 -4.13
N GLU A 20 6.18 -11.71 -4.78
CA GLU A 20 4.90 -11.73 -5.47
C GLU A 20 3.73 -11.36 -4.57
N ALA A 21 3.73 -11.78 -3.30
CA ALA A 21 2.70 -11.38 -2.34
C ALA A 21 2.62 -9.86 -2.10
N PHE A 22 3.71 -9.12 -2.34
CA PHE A 22 3.77 -7.66 -2.22
C PHE A 22 3.64 -6.90 -3.54
N THR A 23 3.78 -7.58 -4.69
CA THR A 23 3.90 -6.91 -6.01
C THR A 23 2.93 -7.40 -7.07
N VAL A 24 2.17 -8.47 -6.80
CA VAL A 24 1.11 -8.97 -7.69
C VAL A 24 -0.22 -8.55 -7.07
N GLU A 25 -1.02 -7.78 -7.80
CA GLU A 25 -2.26 -7.18 -7.30
C GLU A 25 -3.19 -8.25 -6.72
N GLU A 26 -3.36 -9.36 -7.45
CA GLU A 26 -4.23 -10.47 -7.08
C GLU A 26 -3.85 -11.14 -5.76
N HIS A 27 -2.57 -11.09 -5.38
CA HIS A 27 -2.07 -11.60 -4.11
C HIS A 27 -2.14 -10.53 -3.01
N LEU A 28 -1.77 -9.29 -3.35
CA LEU A 28 -1.71 -8.17 -2.43
C LEU A 28 -3.06 -7.89 -1.78
N VAL A 29 -4.14 -7.87 -2.58
CA VAL A 29 -5.51 -7.60 -2.09
C VAL A 29 -6.05 -8.65 -1.12
N GLN A 30 -5.43 -9.85 -1.06
CA GLN A 30 -5.87 -10.93 -0.17
C GLN A 30 -5.46 -10.71 1.29
N TRP A 31 -4.43 -9.90 1.55
CA TRP A 31 -3.84 -9.79 2.90
C TRP A 31 -3.54 -8.36 3.35
N TRP A 32 -3.53 -7.38 2.44
CA TRP A 32 -3.14 -6.01 2.79
C TRP A 32 -4.10 -5.34 3.78
N GLY A 33 -5.41 -5.51 3.55
CA GLY A 33 -6.45 -5.07 4.46
C GLY A 33 -6.59 -6.04 5.64
N PRO A 34 -6.79 -5.56 6.87
CA PRO A 34 -7.17 -6.44 7.97
C PRO A 34 -8.53 -7.10 7.67
N PRO A 35 -8.89 -8.22 8.30
CA PRO A 35 -10.15 -8.93 8.04
C PRO A 35 -11.40 -8.06 8.16
N GLU A 36 -11.38 -7.05 9.04
CA GLU A 36 -12.48 -6.12 9.27
C GLU A 36 -12.55 -5.01 8.20
N PHE A 37 -11.48 -4.81 7.42
CA PHE A 37 -11.38 -3.84 6.33
C PHE A 37 -10.68 -4.45 5.12
N PRO A 38 -11.32 -5.42 4.42
CA PRO A 38 -10.77 -5.98 3.19
C PRO A 38 -10.59 -4.92 2.11
N VAL A 39 -9.70 -5.20 1.15
CA VAL A 39 -9.56 -4.38 -0.05
C VAL A 39 -10.77 -4.62 -0.95
N GLY A 40 -11.61 -3.60 -1.13
CA GLY A 40 -12.82 -3.67 -1.94
C GLY A 40 -12.65 -3.15 -3.38
N TYR A 41 -11.66 -2.29 -3.61
CA TYR A 41 -11.29 -1.78 -4.93
C TYR A 41 -9.78 -1.55 -4.97
N SER A 42 -9.17 -1.78 -6.14
CA SER A 42 -7.73 -1.62 -6.36
C SER A 42 -7.46 -1.25 -7.82
N GLU A 43 -6.48 -0.38 -8.03
CA GLU A 43 -5.85 -0.08 -9.32
C GLU A 43 -4.33 -0.05 -9.14
N HIS A 44 -3.63 -0.96 -9.80
CA HIS A 44 -2.21 -1.23 -9.54
C HIS A 44 -1.34 -1.02 -10.79
N ASP A 45 -0.72 0.15 -10.92
CA ASP A 45 0.31 0.45 -11.95
C ASP A 45 1.71 0.15 -11.38
N PHE A 46 2.11 -1.13 -11.44
CA PHE A 46 3.36 -1.61 -10.85
C PHE A 46 4.58 -1.32 -11.73
N ARG A 47 5.15 -0.14 -11.55
CA ARG A 47 6.44 0.29 -12.12
C ARG A 47 7.02 1.43 -11.29
N GLU A 48 8.30 1.72 -11.43
CA GLU A 48 8.89 2.88 -10.76
C GLU A 48 8.20 4.18 -11.20
N GLY A 49 7.83 5.02 -10.23
CA GLY A 49 7.00 6.20 -10.43
C GLY A 49 5.53 5.91 -10.73
N GLY A 50 5.12 4.64 -10.83
CA GLY A 50 3.73 4.21 -10.88
C GLY A 50 3.06 4.31 -9.50
N SER A 51 1.77 3.97 -9.46
CA SER A 51 0.97 4.10 -8.24
C SER A 51 0.02 2.93 -8.03
N TRP A 52 -0.29 2.68 -6.77
CA TRP A 52 -1.33 1.78 -6.35
C TRP A 52 -2.40 2.54 -5.56
N TYR A 53 -3.59 2.66 -6.14
CA TYR A 53 -4.76 3.16 -5.44
C TYR A 53 -5.57 1.97 -4.92
N PHE A 54 -6.00 2.04 -3.66
CA PHE A 54 -6.88 1.01 -3.10
C PHE A 54 -7.86 1.59 -2.08
N GLU A 55 -8.99 0.92 -1.96
CA GLU A 55 -10.04 1.22 -1.01
C GLU A 55 -10.18 0.07 -0.02
N LEU A 56 -10.09 0.38 1.26
CA LEU A 56 -10.46 -0.53 2.33
C LEU A 56 -11.93 -0.30 2.69
N HIS A 57 -12.73 -1.36 2.65
CA HIS A 57 -14.18 -1.30 2.94
C HIS A 57 -14.46 -1.97 4.28
N GLY A 58 -14.94 -1.20 5.25
CA GLY A 58 -15.25 -1.66 6.60
C GLY A 58 -16.75 -1.75 6.90
N PRO A 59 -17.10 -2.03 8.17
CA PRO A 59 -18.48 -2.05 8.63
C PRO A 59 -19.20 -0.73 8.38
N ASP A 60 -20.53 -0.78 8.32
CA ASP A 60 -21.41 0.38 8.21
C ASP A 60 -21.12 1.31 7.02
N GLY A 61 -20.56 0.75 5.94
CA GLY A 61 -20.23 1.50 4.72
C GLY A 61 -18.98 2.38 4.86
N MET A 62 -18.17 2.19 5.91
CA MET A 62 -16.94 2.94 6.07
C MET A 62 -15.94 2.61 4.96
N LYS A 63 -15.31 3.65 4.40
CA LYS A 63 -14.27 3.51 3.38
C LYS A 63 -13.03 4.30 3.75
N SER A 64 -11.87 3.72 3.51
CA SER A 64 -10.57 4.40 3.59
C SER A 64 -9.84 4.25 2.27
N CYS A 65 -9.58 5.37 1.60
CA CYS A 65 -8.87 5.40 0.32
C CYS A 65 -7.40 5.72 0.55
N ASN A 66 -6.52 5.00 -0.12
CA ASN A 66 -5.08 5.15 -0.02
C ASN A 66 -4.47 5.22 -1.42
N LEU A 67 -3.41 6.02 -1.55
CA LEU A 67 -2.59 6.09 -2.74
C LEU A 67 -1.13 5.85 -2.36
N CYS A 68 -0.57 4.77 -2.89
CA CYS A 68 0.83 4.43 -2.77
C CYS A 68 1.58 4.81 -4.06
N ARG A 69 2.75 5.47 -3.94
CA ARG A 69 3.70 5.64 -5.05
C ARG A 69 4.86 4.67 -4.90
N PHE A 70 5.23 3.98 -5.98
CA PHE A 70 6.41 3.11 -6.01
C PHE A 70 7.66 3.94 -6.33
N ASP A 71 8.57 4.05 -5.36
CA ASP A 71 9.81 4.83 -5.51
C ASP A 71 10.99 3.99 -5.99
N VAL A 72 11.10 2.74 -5.52
CA VAL A 72 12.17 1.81 -5.88
C VAL A 72 11.58 0.42 -6.05
N ILE A 73 11.91 -0.25 -7.16
CA ILE A 73 11.53 -1.64 -7.42
C ILE A 73 12.77 -2.42 -7.83
N GLU A 74 13.33 -3.19 -6.90
CA GLU A 74 14.48 -4.07 -7.12
C GLU A 74 14.08 -5.52 -6.77
N PRO A 75 13.55 -6.30 -7.73
CA PRO A 75 13.11 -7.65 -7.47
C PRO A 75 14.29 -8.60 -7.16
N PRO A 76 14.11 -9.59 -6.26
CA PRO A 76 13.06 -9.73 -5.25
C PRO A 76 13.54 -9.20 -3.88
N SER A 77 14.37 -8.16 -3.85
CA SER A 77 15.13 -7.73 -2.65
C SER A 77 14.62 -6.47 -1.98
N ARG A 78 14.04 -5.52 -2.73
CA ARG A 78 13.67 -4.21 -2.16
C ARG A 78 12.53 -3.55 -2.91
N LEU A 79 11.51 -3.16 -2.14
CA LEU A 79 10.38 -2.35 -2.58
C LEU A 79 10.30 -1.13 -1.65
N VAL A 80 10.25 0.07 -2.22
CA VAL A 80 10.03 1.31 -1.45
C VAL A 80 8.75 1.96 -1.93
N VAL A 81 7.83 2.20 -1.00
CA VAL A 81 6.53 2.82 -1.25
C VAL A 81 6.32 4.03 -0.35
N GLN A 82 5.73 5.09 -0.92
CA GLN A 82 5.19 6.21 -0.15
C GLN A 82 3.68 6.07 -0.12
N ASN A 83 3.11 5.90 1.08
CA ASN A 83 1.66 5.78 1.28
C ASN A 83 1.07 7.11 1.75
N GLN A 84 -0.11 7.46 1.23
CA GLN A 84 -0.88 8.61 1.64
C GLN A 84 -2.39 8.30 1.68
N PHE A 85 -3.07 8.79 2.72
CA PHE A 85 -4.53 8.81 2.75
C PHE A 85 -5.08 9.87 1.79
N VAL A 86 -6.06 9.47 0.99
CA VAL A 86 -6.71 10.31 -0.02
C VAL A 86 -8.23 10.25 0.10
N ASP A 87 -8.93 11.21 -0.50
CA ASP A 87 -10.37 11.10 -0.73
C ASP A 87 -10.68 10.22 -1.97
N GLU A 88 -11.96 10.03 -2.27
CA GLU A 88 -12.42 9.26 -3.43
C GLU A 88 -12.03 9.92 -4.77
N GLN A 89 -11.71 11.22 -4.78
CA GLN A 89 -11.15 11.92 -5.95
C GLN A 89 -9.61 11.84 -6.01
N ARG A 90 -8.98 11.00 -5.16
CA ARG A 90 -7.53 10.82 -5.03
C ARG A 90 -6.77 12.07 -4.60
N GLN A 91 -7.43 13.02 -3.95
CA GLN A 91 -6.78 14.19 -3.39
C GLN A 91 -6.28 13.86 -1.99
N SER A 92 -5.10 14.36 -1.65
CA SER A 92 -4.50 14.14 -0.34
C SER A 92 -5.40 14.67 0.78
N LEU A 93 -5.65 13.82 1.79
CA LEU A 93 -6.30 14.23 3.04
C LEU A 93 -5.33 14.85 4.05
N ALA A 94 -4.02 14.79 3.78
CA ALA A 94 -3.05 15.50 4.60
C ALA A 94 -3.23 17.01 4.39
N PRO A 95 -3.18 17.83 5.45
CA PRO A 95 -3.20 19.27 5.27
C PRO A 95 -2.06 19.68 4.34
N ALA A 96 -2.33 20.58 3.40
CA ALA A 96 -1.28 21.19 2.58
C ALA A 96 -0.22 21.72 3.55
N VAL A 97 0.98 21.16 3.49
CA VAL A 97 2.10 21.65 4.30
C VAL A 97 2.38 23.06 3.81
N GLY A 98 1.80 24.04 4.50
CA GLY A 98 2.04 25.44 4.23
C GLY A 98 3.52 25.72 4.41
N SER A 99 4.16 26.20 3.35
CA SER A 99 5.54 26.67 3.38
C SER A 99 5.74 27.67 4.52
N ARG A 100 6.46 27.27 5.57
CA ARG A 100 7.21 28.15 6.46
C ARG A 100 8.48 27.45 6.92
#